data_AF-A0A2W6Y359-F1
#
_entry.id   AF-A0A2W6Y359-F1
#
_cell.length_a   1.000
_cell.length_b   1.000
_cell.length_c   1.000
_cell.angle_alpha   90.00
_cell.angle_beta   90.00
_cell.angle_gamma   90.00
#
_symmetry.space_group_name_H-M   'P 1'
#
loop_
_entity.id
_entity.type
_entity.pdbx_description
1 polymer ?
#
loop_
_entity_poly.entity_id
_entity_poly.type
_entity_poly.pdbx_seq_one_letter_code
_entity_poly.pdbx_strand_id
1 'polypeptide(L)'
;MKRIAIAAGLLVMAAEPVQAQIVTRAAAPGVERIDLTRSSAGYTYFNRAGADLAQHDAALRACLVEGEQMRQPDDNGAAGAAAAGGLLGALVVGMIQGAVNGMQERRGVAANLENCMVVNGWRVVRLDEAEGKTLDAMEPAALHDALADRVGAAAPQGQIVRVYDNDAVRGDTVVIGRAGDLDKVSLSAQALPPSDAAPASSRKGPQAPRTARPPRALKPEEVAIKPGDVLVTVRLTGMAEQGGRTLIFTRQGPAPDIQPWENDGRPALFAVALPTRGAARGDRTRAVTQTFSVPPGRWRLSAVNMGPYITHFCLGASGFEARDGEALYAGAFDLSGEQMRPDMTLRDDLLAPTSPAAVAGVRHRAADWTYGDRQPCEGAYLYALDLRPAVQDTPPFIVITPVAAAQPATVETAPTTPSSTLQ
;
A
#
# COMPACT_ATOMS: atom_id res chain seq x y z
N MET A 1 2.89 -47.68 65.47
CA MET A 1 1.44 -47.93 65.28
C MET A 1 1.14 -47.95 63.78
N LYS A 2 0.25 -48.85 63.36
CA LYS A 2 -0.05 -49.28 61.97
C LYS A 2 -0.61 -48.18 61.06
N ARG A 3 -0.29 -48.30 59.75
CA ARG A 3 -1.14 -48.29 58.51
C ARG A 3 -0.23 -47.87 57.33
N ILE A 4 0.25 -48.75 56.46
CA ILE A 4 -0.37 -49.41 55.28
C ILE A 4 -1.24 -48.49 54.41
N ALA A 5 -0.72 -48.15 53.23
CA ALA A 5 -1.39 -48.00 51.92
C ALA A 5 -0.25 -47.90 50.86
N ILE A 6 0.12 -48.98 50.16
CA ILE A 6 -0.42 -49.51 48.88
C ILE A 6 -0.52 -48.45 47.77
N ALA A 7 0.18 -48.77 46.69
CA ALA A 7 0.42 -48.03 45.46
C ALA A 7 -0.83 -47.75 44.61
N ALA A 8 -0.76 -46.65 43.85
CA ALA A 8 -1.36 -46.54 42.54
C ALA A 8 -0.39 -45.73 41.67
N GLY A 9 0.15 -46.38 40.64
CA GLY A 9 1.09 -45.78 39.72
C GLY A 9 0.43 -44.79 38.77
N LEU A 10 1.16 -43.73 38.45
CA LEU A 10 1.07 -43.07 37.16
C LEU A 10 2.52 -42.80 36.71
N LEU A 11 2.96 -43.52 35.69
CA LEU A 11 4.14 -43.15 34.90
C LEU A 11 3.80 -41.86 34.16
N VAL A 12 4.22 -40.71 34.70
CA VAL A 12 4.28 -39.48 33.93
C VAL A 12 5.55 -39.58 33.09
N MET A 13 5.37 -39.89 31.80
CA MET A 13 6.41 -39.64 30.79
C MET A 13 6.69 -38.14 30.80
N ALA A 14 7.80 -37.73 31.42
CA ALA A 14 8.31 -36.37 31.30
C ALA A 14 8.83 -36.20 29.87
N ALA A 15 7.97 -35.69 28.98
CA ALA A 15 8.44 -35.10 27.74
C ALA A 15 9.23 -33.84 28.13
N GLU A 16 10.52 -33.84 27.85
CA GLU A 16 11.37 -32.66 27.98
C GLU A 16 10.70 -31.48 27.26
N PRO A 17 10.73 -30.26 27.81
CA PRO A 17 10.22 -29.11 27.10
C PRO A 17 11.08 -28.92 25.86
N VAL A 18 10.52 -29.29 24.70
CA VAL A 18 11.03 -28.86 23.39
C VAL A 18 11.03 -27.35 23.47
N GLN A 19 12.22 -26.78 23.68
CA GLN A 19 12.43 -25.35 23.56
C GLN A 19 12.04 -24.98 22.14
N ALA A 20 10.82 -24.45 21.99
CA ALA A 20 10.44 -23.73 20.80
C ALA A 20 11.43 -22.57 20.70
N GLN A 21 12.47 -22.76 19.88
CA GLN A 21 13.29 -21.65 19.42
C GLN A 21 12.33 -20.74 18.65
N ILE A 22 11.86 -19.72 19.34
CA ILE A 22 11.25 -18.55 18.73
C ILE A 22 12.33 -18.05 17.78
N VAL A 23 12.18 -18.33 16.49
CA VAL A 23 12.91 -17.61 15.46
C VAL A 23 12.30 -16.22 15.48
N THR A 24 12.77 -15.38 16.40
CA THR A 24 12.76 -13.94 16.18
C THR A 24 13.45 -13.78 14.84
N ARG A 25 12.67 -13.45 13.80
CA ARG A 25 13.21 -12.90 12.58
C ARG A 25 13.81 -11.57 12.98
N ALA A 26 15.06 -11.61 13.46
CA ALA A 26 15.92 -10.45 13.47
C ALA A 26 15.84 -9.90 12.06
N ALA A 27 15.54 -8.60 11.92
CA ALA A 27 15.60 -7.92 10.64
C ALA A 27 16.94 -8.30 10.01
N ALA A 28 16.89 -8.98 8.86
CA ALA A 28 18.10 -9.34 8.15
C ALA A 28 18.86 -8.04 7.89
N PRO A 29 20.17 -7.97 8.15
CA PRO A 29 20.96 -6.82 7.72
C PRO A 29 20.81 -6.70 6.19
N GLY A 30 20.30 -5.56 5.73
CA GLY A 30 20.08 -5.29 4.30
C GLY A 30 18.65 -5.40 3.78
N VAL A 31 17.60 -5.36 4.62
CA VAL A 31 16.23 -5.15 4.12
C VAL A 31 16.17 -3.79 3.42
N GLU A 32 16.19 -3.84 2.10
CA GLU A 32 15.97 -2.68 1.27
C GLU A 32 14.59 -2.10 1.59
N ARG A 33 14.57 -0.81 1.93
CA ARG A 33 13.36 -0.06 2.23
C ARG A 33 12.35 -0.22 1.10
N ILE A 34 11.10 -0.60 1.40
CA ILE A 34 10.06 -0.66 0.36
C ILE A 34 9.84 0.74 -0.20
N ASP A 35 9.78 0.82 -1.53
CA ASP A 35 9.64 2.08 -2.23
C ASP A 35 8.63 1.89 -3.37
N LEU A 36 7.46 2.53 -3.23
CA LEU A 36 6.37 2.44 -4.20
C LEU A 36 6.66 3.20 -5.49
N THR A 37 7.74 3.97 -5.53
CA THR A 37 8.15 4.80 -6.67
C THR A 37 9.12 4.10 -7.62
N ARG A 38 9.49 2.86 -7.32
CA ARG A 38 10.41 2.02 -8.11
C ARG A 38 9.92 0.57 -8.13
N SER A 39 10.31 -0.13 -9.18
CA SER A 39 10.21 -1.60 -9.21
C SER A 39 11.37 -2.23 -8.43
N SER A 40 11.21 -3.51 -8.11
CA SER A 40 12.25 -4.36 -7.57
C SER A 40 13.42 -4.47 -8.56
N ALA A 41 14.65 -4.48 -8.03
CA ALA A 41 15.88 -4.52 -8.84
C ALA A 41 16.20 -5.93 -9.37
N GLY A 42 17.01 -6.00 -10.42
CA GLY A 42 17.44 -7.26 -11.06
C GLY A 42 16.38 -7.94 -11.94
N TYR A 43 16.60 -9.22 -12.24
CA TYR A 43 15.75 -10.02 -13.12
C TYR A 43 14.55 -10.56 -12.36
N THR A 44 13.39 -9.95 -12.57
CA THR A 44 12.17 -10.26 -11.82
C THR A 44 11.07 -10.83 -12.70
N TYR A 45 10.22 -11.68 -12.11
CA TYR A 45 8.96 -12.13 -12.71
C TYR A 45 7.86 -12.20 -11.65
N PHE A 46 6.60 -12.21 -12.10
CA PHE A 46 5.43 -12.33 -11.22
C PHE A 46 5.00 -13.78 -11.08
N ASN A 47 4.65 -14.17 -9.85
CA ASN A 47 4.23 -15.53 -9.56
C ASN A 47 3.07 -15.56 -8.55
N ARG A 48 2.13 -16.46 -8.78
CA ARG A 48 1.00 -16.72 -7.88
C ARG A 48 0.71 -18.21 -7.90
N ALA A 49 0.79 -18.86 -6.73
CA ALA A 49 0.61 -20.31 -6.62
C ALA A 49 -0.72 -20.75 -7.24
N GLY A 50 -0.66 -21.75 -8.12
CA GLY A 50 -1.83 -22.30 -8.81
C GLY A 50 -2.38 -21.46 -9.97
N ALA A 51 -1.76 -20.32 -10.30
CA ALA A 51 -2.15 -19.54 -11.48
C ALA A 51 -1.58 -20.15 -12.76
N ASP A 52 -2.34 -20.12 -13.84
CA ASP A 52 -1.83 -20.45 -15.18
C ASP A 52 -1.32 -19.19 -15.91
N LEU A 53 -0.67 -19.38 -17.07
CA LEU A 53 -0.17 -18.27 -17.89
C LEU A 53 -1.28 -17.34 -18.38
N ALA A 54 -2.47 -17.86 -18.69
CA ALA A 54 -3.56 -17.02 -19.19
C ALA A 54 -4.06 -16.04 -18.10
N GLN A 55 -4.16 -16.52 -16.86
CA GLN A 55 -4.49 -15.69 -15.69
C GLN A 55 -3.39 -14.65 -15.41
N HIS A 56 -2.13 -15.04 -15.57
CA HIS A 56 -0.99 -14.12 -15.44
C HIS A 56 -1.03 -13.01 -16.48
N ASP A 57 -1.20 -13.36 -17.75
CA ASP A 57 -1.22 -12.38 -18.84
C ASP A 57 -2.43 -11.46 -18.75
N ALA A 58 -3.59 -11.99 -18.35
CA ALA A 58 -4.77 -11.18 -18.10
C ALA A 58 -4.54 -10.18 -16.96
N ALA A 59 -3.91 -10.61 -15.86
CA ALA A 59 -3.57 -9.73 -14.74
C ALA A 59 -2.54 -8.67 -15.12
N LEU A 60 -1.49 -9.05 -15.86
CA LEU A 60 -0.49 -8.12 -16.39
C LEU A 60 -1.12 -7.06 -17.29
N ARG A 61 -1.95 -7.46 -18.26
CA ARG A 61 -2.62 -6.51 -19.16
C ARG A 61 -3.52 -5.54 -18.38
N ALA A 62 -4.30 -6.05 -17.43
CA ALA A 62 -5.13 -5.20 -16.58
C ALA A 62 -4.28 -4.19 -15.79
N CYS A 63 -3.16 -4.64 -15.20
CA CYS A 63 -2.27 -3.77 -14.45
C CYS A 63 -1.47 -2.79 -15.32
N LEU A 64 -1.12 -3.15 -16.56
CA LEU A 64 -0.51 -2.22 -17.52
C LEU A 64 -1.48 -1.10 -17.87
N VAL A 65 -2.74 -1.42 -18.16
CA VAL A 65 -3.78 -0.41 -18.47
C VAL A 65 -3.97 0.57 -17.31
N GLU A 66 -3.95 0.10 -16.07
CA GLU A 66 -4.00 0.98 -14.89
C GLU A 66 -2.71 1.81 -14.74
N GLY A 67 -1.55 1.18 -14.94
CA GLY A 67 -0.24 1.84 -14.83
C GLY A 67 0.01 2.91 -15.87
N GLU A 68 -0.48 2.74 -17.10
CA GLU A 68 -0.37 3.68 -18.21
C GLU A 68 -1.26 4.93 -18.04
N GLN A 69 -2.33 4.83 -17.25
CA GLN A 69 -3.15 5.99 -16.88
C GLN A 69 -2.42 6.94 -15.92
N MET A 70 -1.38 6.46 -15.26
CA MET A 70 -0.60 7.25 -14.31
C MET A 70 0.40 8.14 -15.03
N ARG A 71 0.45 9.41 -14.63
CA ARG A 71 1.30 10.44 -15.22
C ARG A 71 2.38 10.84 -14.23
N GLN A 72 3.63 10.66 -14.63
CA GLN A 72 4.76 11.17 -13.86
C GLN A 72 4.87 12.69 -14.06
N PRO A 73 5.02 13.47 -12.98
CA PRO A 73 5.13 14.91 -13.09
C PRO A 73 6.42 15.33 -13.81
N ASP A 74 6.30 16.37 -14.63
CA ASP A 74 7.38 17.06 -15.32
C ASP A 74 8.14 17.99 -14.36
N ASP A 75 9.48 17.97 -14.39
CA ASP A 75 10.35 18.92 -13.66
C ASP A 75 10.05 20.40 -14.03
N ASN A 76 9.44 20.67 -15.19
CA ASN A 76 8.95 21.98 -15.68
C ASN A 76 7.42 22.20 -15.47
N GLY A 77 6.65 21.15 -15.18
CA GLY A 77 5.19 21.21 -14.96
C GLY A 77 4.82 21.86 -13.61
N ALA A 78 5.79 21.98 -12.71
CA ALA A 78 5.68 22.73 -11.47
C ALA A 78 5.32 24.22 -11.70
N ALA A 79 5.67 24.79 -12.86
CA ALA A 79 5.32 26.17 -13.20
C ALA A 79 3.82 26.35 -13.55
N GLY A 80 3.18 25.33 -14.16
CA GLY A 80 1.76 25.36 -14.53
C GLY A 80 0.82 25.21 -13.33
N ALA A 81 1.19 24.37 -12.35
CA ALA A 81 0.44 24.19 -11.11
C ALA A 81 0.42 25.46 -10.23
N ALA A 82 1.46 26.30 -10.31
CA ALA A 82 1.51 27.59 -9.65
C ALA A 82 0.59 28.65 -10.31
N ALA A 83 0.42 28.60 -11.63
CA ALA A 83 -0.42 29.54 -12.38
C ALA A 83 -1.93 29.24 -12.29
N ALA A 84 -2.32 27.97 -12.07
CA ALA A 84 -3.72 27.53 -11.96
C ALA A 84 -4.36 27.72 -10.55
N GLY A 85 -3.71 28.47 -9.65
CA GLY A 85 -4.23 28.74 -8.30
C GLY A 85 -3.74 27.80 -7.20
N GLY A 86 -2.56 27.18 -7.38
CA GLY A 86 -1.91 26.34 -6.37
C GLY A 86 -2.36 24.88 -6.37
N LEU A 87 -1.90 24.10 -5.39
CA LEU A 87 -1.98 22.63 -5.28
C LEU A 87 -3.38 22.02 -5.52
N LEU A 88 -4.46 22.77 -5.21
CA LEU A 88 -5.85 22.36 -5.45
C LEU A 88 -6.30 22.55 -6.91
N GLY A 89 -5.71 23.49 -7.63
CA GLY A 89 -5.94 23.72 -9.06
C GLY A 89 -5.43 22.57 -9.93
N ALA A 90 -4.33 21.91 -9.54
CA ALA A 90 -3.78 20.75 -10.25
C ALA A 90 -4.68 19.49 -10.16
N LEU A 91 -5.54 19.40 -9.16
CA LEU A 91 -6.51 18.30 -8.99
C LEU A 91 -7.87 18.60 -9.66
N VAL A 92 -8.20 19.88 -9.91
CA VAL A 92 -9.50 20.32 -10.47
C VAL A 92 -9.40 20.70 -11.96
N VAL A 93 -8.21 21.09 -12.42
CA VAL A 93 -7.92 21.38 -13.82
C VAL A 93 -7.31 20.12 -14.41
N GLY A 94 -8.08 19.43 -15.26
CA GLY A 94 -7.64 18.25 -15.99
C GLY A 94 -6.24 18.43 -16.55
N MET A 95 -5.40 17.42 -16.34
CA MET A 95 -3.99 17.36 -16.68
C MET A 95 -3.73 17.78 -18.13
N ILE A 96 -3.22 19.00 -18.32
CA ILE A 96 -2.79 19.52 -19.62
C ILE A 96 -1.36 19.04 -19.90
N GLN A 97 -1.27 18.23 -20.95
CA GLN A 97 -0.17 17.99 -21.90
C GLN A 97 1.28 18.20 -21.44
N GLY A 98 2.02 17.09 -21.43
CA GLY A 98 3.47 17.07 -21.54
C GLY A 98 3.94 15.76 -22.15
N ALA A 99 3.97 15.69 -23.48
CA ALA A 99 4.61 14.61 -24.24
C ALA A 99 6.13 14.80 -24.20
N VAL A 100 6.74 14.64 -23.03
CA VAL A 100 8.21 14.59 -22.88
C VAL A 100 8.51 13.79 -21.62
N ASN A 101 8.88 12.50 -21.77
CA ASN A 101 9.90 11.78 -20.99
C ASN A 101 9.63 10.27 -21.00
N GLY A 102 9.83 9.61 -22.14
CA GLY A 102 9.63 8.16 -22.25
C GLY A 102 10.34 7.34 -21.17
N MET A 103 11.48 7.79 -20.63
CA MET A 103 12.18 7.09 -19.54
C MET A 103 11.53 7.27 -18.15
N GLN A 104 11.07 8.48 -17.80
CA GLN A 104 10.40 8.69 -16.50
C GLN A 104 9.02 8.04 -16.49
N GLU A 105 8.29 8.16 -17.60
CA GLU A 105 7.04 7.43 -17.80
C GLU A 105 7.26 5.92 -17.72
N ARG A 106 8.27 5.35 -18.40
CA ARG A 106 8.60 3.92 -18.29
C ARG A 106 8.95 3.49 -16.87
N ARG A 107 9.71 4.29 -16.12
CA ARG A 107 10.04 4.01 -14.70
C ARG A 107 8.78 3.99 -13.84
N GLY A 108 7.93 4.99 -13.99
CA GLY A 108 6.65 5.07 -13.30
C GLY A 108 5.73 3.89 -13.65
N VAL A 109 5.62 3.54 -14.94
CA VAL A 109 4.83 2.39 -15.40
C VAL A 109 5.35 1.07 -14.80
N ALA A 110 6.66 0.87 -14.74
CA ALA A 110 7.23 -0.33 -14.13
C ALA A 110 6.91 -0.44 -12.63
N ALA A 111 7.07 0.66 -11.87
CA ALA A 111 6.69 0.72 -10.46
C ALA A 111 5.19 0.44 -10.26
N ASN A 112 4.34 1.06 -11.09
CA ASN A 112 2.89 0.89 -11.03
C ASN A 112 2.43 -0.51 -11.44
N LEU A 113 3.06 -1.13 -12.44
CA LEU A 113 2.80 -2.51 -12.80
C LEU A 113 3.08 -3.43 -11.60
N GLU A 114 4.25 -3.30 -10.98
CA GLU A 114 4.61 -4.10 -9.81
C GLU A 114 3.65 -3.87 -8.64
N ASN A 115 3.36 -2.61 -8.31
CA ASN A 115 2.41 -2.23 -7.28
C ASN A 115 1.02 -2.86 -7.51
N CYS A 116 0.52 -2.80 -8.75
CA CYS A 116 -0.75 -3.40 -9.11
C CYS A 116 -0.73 -4.92 -9.01
N MET A 117 0.29 -5.57 -9.54
CA MET A 117 0.43 -7.03 -9.48
C MET A 117 0.47 -7.49 -8.02
N VAL A 118 1.29 -6.85 -7.19
CA VAL A 118 1.42 -7.17 -5.77
C VAL A 118 0.10 -7.03 -5.02
N VAL A 119 -0.60 -5.90 -5.17
CA VAL A 119 -1.92 -5.68 -4.55
C VAL A 119 -2.96 -6.72 -4.98
N ASN A 120 -2.91 -7.20 -6.23
CA ASN A 120 -3.81 -8.26 -6.73
C ASN A 120 -3.30 -9.68 -6.39
N GLY A 121 -2.42 -9.82 -5.42
CA GLY A 121 -1.99 -11.10 -4.84
C GLY A 121 -0.87 -11.81 -5.58
N TRP A 122 -0.18 -11.12 -6.49
CA TRP A 122 1.03 -11.66 -7.13
C TRP A 122 2.26 -11.39 -6.27
N ARG A 123 3.22 -12.30 -6.33
CA ARG A 123 4.53 -12.20 -5.67
C ARG A 123 5.54 -11.73 -6.71
N VAL A 124 6.50 -10.90 -6.29
CA VAL A 124 7.66 -10.57 -7.12
C VAL A 124 8.79 -11.51 -6.76
N VAL A 125 9.27 -12.25 -7.75
CA VAL A 125 10.36 -13.21 -7.59
C VAL A 125 11.56 -12.71 -8.38
N ARG A 126 12.70 -12.60 -7.72
CA ARG A 126 13.99 -12.25 -8.31
C ARG A 126 14.81 -13.50 -8.54
N LEU A 127 15.28 -13.67 -9.77
CA LEU A 127 16.19 -14.76 -10.16
C LEU A 127 17.64 -14.42 -9.79
N ASP A 128 18.48 -15.44 -9.76
CA ASP A 128 19.92 -15.18 -9.79
C ASP A 128 20.33 -14.51 -11.11
N GLU A 129 21.48 -13.85 -11.09
CA GLU A 129 21.91 -13.02 -12.22
C GLU A 129 22.21 -13.84 -13.49
N ALA A 130 22.75 -15.05 -13.34
CA ALA A 130 23.12 -15.89 -14.47
C ALA A 130 21.87 -16.41 -15.19
N GLU A 131 20.94 -16.97 -14.42
CA GLU A 131 19.65 -17.44 -14.93
C GLU A 131 18.81 -16.31 -15.50
N GLY A 132 18.71 -15.19 -14.76
CA GLY A 132 17.97 -14.02 -15.19
C GLY A 132 18.48 -13.46 -16.51
N LYS A 133 19.81 -13.41 -16.69
CA LYS A 133 20.43 -12.97 -17.95
C LYS A 133 20.18 -13.93 -19.11
N THR A 134 20.14 -15.24 -18.86
CA THR A 134 19.77 -16.23 -19.87
C THR A 134 18.34 -16.02 -20.35
N LEU A 135 17.40 -15.75 -19.45
CA LEU A 135 16.01 -15.47 -19.80
C LEU A 135 15.83 -14.10 -20.48
N ASP A 136 16.47 -13.05 -19.99
CA ASP A 136 16.43 -11.68 -20.56
C ASP A 136 16.89 -11.63 -22.02
N ALA A 137 17.77 -12.56 -22.42
CA ALA A 137 18.29 -12.69 -23.78
C ALA A 137 17.39 -13.51 -24.73
N MET A 138 16.30 -14.11 -24.23
CA MET A 138 15.36 -14.86 -25.06
C MET A 138 14.44 -13.94 -25.85
N GLU A 139 13.98 -14.41 -27.01
CA GLU A 139 12.88 -13.76 -27.73
C GLU A 139 11.58 -13.80 -26.91
N PRO A 140 10.71 -12.78 -26.99
CA PRO A 140 9.53 -12.66 -26.12
C PRO A 140 8.63 -13.90 -26.05
N ALA A 141 8.39 -14.57 -27.19
CA ALA A 141 7.58 -15.79 -27.23
C ALA A 141 8.26 -16.97 -26.51
N ALA A 142 9.58 -17.14 -26.70
CA ALA A 142 10.33 -18.18 -26.02
C ALA A 142 10.46 -17.90 -24.50
N LEU A 143 10.58 -16.62 -24.13
CA LEU A 143 10.55 -16.19 -22.74
C LEU A 143 9.18 -16.49 -22.09
N HIS A 144 8.08 -16.23 -22.80
CA HIS A 144 6.72 -16.53 -22.35
C HIS A 144 6.54 -18.02 -22.04
N ASP A 145 6.95 -18.88 -22.97
CA ASP A 145 6.95 -20.33 -22.77
C ASP A 145 7.84 -20.76 -21.60
N ALA A 146 9.03 -20.16 -21.45
CA ALA A 146 9.95 -20.45 -20.35
C ALA A 146 9.43 -20.03 -18.97
N LEU A 147 8.50 -19.07 -18.91
CA LEU A 147 7.85 -18.64 -17.67
C LEU A 147 6.67 -19.54 -17.27
N ALA A 148 6.18 -20.42 -18.16
CA ALA A 148 4.96 -21.22 -17.96
C ALA A 148 4.95 -21.99 -16.63
N ASP A 149 6.03 -22.72 -16.37
CA ASP A 149 6.14 -23.56 -15.16
C ASP A 149 6.47 -22.74 -13.90
N ARG A 150 6.89 -21.47 -14.07
CA ARG A 150 7.32 -20.60 -12.97
C ARG A 150 6.19 -19.77 -12.40
N VAL A 151 5.29 -19.29 -13.25
CA VAL A 151 4.20 -18.36 -12.89
C VAL A 151 3.24 -18.98 -11.85
N GLY A 152 2.91 -20.26 -12.02
CA GLY A 152 1.99 -21.01 -11.15
C GLY A 152 2.64 -21.77 -10.00
N ALA A 153 3.96 -21.82 -9.94
CA ALA A 153 4.69 -22.65 -8.97
C ALA A 153 4.36 -22.25 -7.52
N ALA A 154 4.06 -23.25 -6.69
CA ALA A 154 3.84 -23.05 -5.25
C ALA A 154 5.13 -22.54 -4.58
N ALA A 155 6.26 -23.21 -4.89
CA ALA A 155 7.61 -22.80 -4.57
C ALA A 155 8.28 -22.25 -5.85
N PRO A 156 8.24 -20.91 -6.09
CA PRO A 156 8.84 -20.33 -7.27
C PRO A 156 10.36 -20.47 -7.27
N GLN A 157 10.95 -20.60 -8.46
CA GLN A 157 12.40 -20.57 -8.64
C GLN A 157 12.93 -19.15 -8.44
N GLY A 158 13.89 -18.98 -7.53
CA GLY A 158 14.44 -17.68 -7.16
C GLY A 158 13.99 -17.20 -5.78
N GLN A 159 14.27 -15.94 -5.48
CA GLN A 159 13.95 -15.31 -4.19
C GLN A 159 12.67 -14.48 -4.30
N ILE A 160 11.66 -14.76 -3.47
CA ILE A 160 10.53 -13.84 -3.30
C ILE A 160 11.05 -12.56 -2.64
N VAL A 161 11.01 -11.44 -3.36
CA VAL A 161 11.52 -10.14 -2.89
C VAL A 161 10.41 -9.20 -2.47
N ARG A 162 9.16 -9.44 -2.93
CA ARG A 162 8.02 -8.62 -2.54
C ARG A 162 6.72 -9.41 -2.57
N VAL A 163 5.88 -9.18 -1.57
CA VAL A 163 4.50 -9.63 -1.45
C VAL A 163 3.67 -8.48 -0.90
N TYR A 164 2.35 -8.50 -1.08
CA TYR A 164 1.51 -7.45 -0.51
C TYR A 164 1.50 -7.58 1.01
N ASP A 165 1.96 -6.53 1.69
CA ASP A 165 1.96 -6.43 3.15
C ASP A 165 1.35 -5.08 3.60
N ASN A 166 0.43 -4.53 2.80
CA ASN A 166 -0.13 -3.19 3.01
C ASN A 166 0.99 -2.13 3.14
N ASP A 167 1.98 -2.19 2.24
CA ASP A 167 3.26 -1.48 2.35
C ASP A 167 3.09 0.01 2.67
N ALA A 168 2.09 0.66 2.06
CA ALA A 168 1.81 2.08 2.24
C ALA A 168 1.53 2.49 3.69
N VAL A 169 1.06 1.55 4.55
CA VAL A 169 0.79 1.87 5.95
C VAL A 169 2.07 2.01 6.78
N ARG A 170 3.18 1.43 6.31
CA ARG A 170 4.43 1.34 7.08
C ARG A 170 5.17 2.68 7.04
N GLY A 171 5.68 3.12 8.18
CA GLY A 171 6.43 4.39 8.28
C GLY A 171 7.75 4.39 7.50
N ASP A 172 8.31 3.22 7.26
CA ASP A 172 9.52 3.04 6.48
C ASP A 172 9.26 2.99 4.97
N THR A 173 8.03 2.98 4.46
CA THR A 173 7.80 2.92 3.01
C THR A 173 7.97 4.29 2.35
N VAL A 174 8.71 4.34 1.24
CA VAL A 174 8.72 5.51 0.36
C VAL A 174 7.43 5.49 -0.44
N VAL A 175 6.47 6.29 0.01
CA VAL A 175 5.15 6.40 -0.65
C VAL A 175 5.08 7.56 -1.63
N ILE A 176 6.01 8.51 -1.63
CA ILE A 176 6.02 9.67 -2.54
C ILE A 176 7.46 10.03 -2.89
N GLY A 177 7.72 10.27 -4.18
CA GLY A 177 9.02 10.69 -4.67
C GLY A 177 9.11 10.67 -6.19
N ARG A 178 10.26 11.10 -6.71
CA ARG A 178 10.62 10.93 -8.11
C ARG A 178 10.68 9.45 -8.44
N ALA A 179 10.30 9.07 -9.66
CA ALA A 179 10.42 7.68 -10.11
C ALA A 179 11.88 7.24 -9.98
N GLY A 180 12.08 6.16 -9.24
CA GLY A 180 13.41 5.59 -9.05
C GLY A 180 14.01 5.12 -10.37
N ASP A 181 15.32 4.86 -10.35
CA ASP A 181 15.97 4.28 -11.53
C ASP A 181 15.39 2.89 -11.82
N LEU A 182 14.95 2.70 -13.06
CA LEU A 182 14.57 1.39 -13.56
C LEU A 182 15.85 0.64 -13.90
N ASP A 183 16.15 -0.37 -13.09
CA ASP A 183 17.29 -1.28 -13.33
C ASP A 183 16.99 -2.19 -14.54
N LYS A 184 15.88 -2.95 -14.46
CA LYS A 184 15.40 -3.84 -15.53
C LYS A 184 13.87 -3.83 -15.60
N VAL A 185 13.32 -4.00 -16.80
CA VAL A 185 11.89 -4.34 -16.98
C VAL A 185 11.68 -5.78 -16.48
N SER A 186 10.54 -6.08 -15.86
CA SER A 186 10.29 -7.46 -15.43
C SER A 186 10.20 -8.40 -16.64
N LEU A 187 10.74 -9.61 -16.49
CA LEU A 187 10.69 -10.66 -17.51
C LEU A 187 9.24 -10.98 -17.89
N SER A 188 8.33 -10.96 -16.91
CA SER A 188 6.89 -11.10 -17.13
C SER A 188 6.31 -10.04 -18.09
N ALA A 189 6.72 -8.77 -17.95
CA ALA A 189 6.26 -7.70 -18.85
C ALA A 189 6.90 -7.80 -20.24
N GLN A 190 8.18 -8.19 -20.31
CA GLN A 190 8.90 -8.42 -21.57
C GLN A 190 8.32 -9.59 -22.37
N ALA A 191 7.87 -10.65 -21.67
CA ALA A 191 7.29 -11.84 -22.26
C ALA A 191 5.84 -11.66 -22.73
N LEU A 192 5.18 -10.57 -22.33
CA LEU A 192 3.75 -10.41 -22.55
C LEU A 192 3.45 -10.31 -24.06
N PRO A 193 2.62 -11.21 -24.63
CA PRO A 193 2.26 -11.12 -26.03
C PRO A 193 1.52 -9.82 -26.34
N PRO A 194 1.77 -9.19 -27.50
CA PRO A 194 1.07 -7.98 -27.90
C PRO A 194 -0.44 -8.23 -27.92
N SER A 195 -1.19 -7.21 -27.55
CA SER A 195 -2.64 -7.23 -27.51
C SER A 195 -3.18 -6.16 -28.43
N ASP A 196 -4.06 -6.56 -29.35
CA ASP A 196 -4.79 -5.63 -30.24
C ASP A 196 -5.97 -4.94 -29.51
N ALA A 197 -6.25 -5.33 -28.27
CA ALA A 197 -7.32 -4.73 -27.47
C ALA A 197 -6.98 -3.26 -27.17
N ALA A 198 -7.75 -2.34 -27.74
CA ALA A 198 -7.65 -0.93 -27.40
C ALA A 198 -7.97 -0.73 -25.90
N PRO A 199 -7.19 0.09 -25.18
CA PRO A 199 -7.52 0.43 -23.80
C PRO A 199 -8.88 1.10 -23.76
N ALA A 200 -9.68 0.80 -22.73
CA ALA A 200 -10.94 1.47 -22.51
C ALA A 200 -10.68 2.98 -22.37
N SER A 201 -11.38 3.80 -23.16
CA SER A 201 -11.21 5.25 -23.07
C SER A 201 -11.78 5.76 -21.75
N SER A 202 -10.98 6.55 -21.03
CA SER A 202 -11.48 7.28 -19.87
C SER A 202 -12.58 8.24 -20.31
N ARG A 203 -13.77 8.15 -19.70
CA ARG A 203 -14.84 9.13 -19.95
C ARG A 203 -14.33 10.53 -19.63
N LYS A 204 -14.38 11.42 -20.62
CA LYS A 204 -14.19 12.86 -20.37
C LYS A 204 -15.48 13.39 -19.73
N GLY A 205 -15.51 13.41 -18.40
CA GLY A 205 -16.63 13.96 -17.64
C GLY A 205 -16.81 15.46 -17.89
N PRO A 206 -17.96 16.03 -17.48
CA PRO A 206 -18.16 17.47 -17.53
C PRO A 206 -17.13 18.22 -16.65
N GLN A 207 -17.01 19.53 -16.84
CA GLN A 207 -16.19 20.35 -15.95
C GLN A 207 -16.93 20.55 -14.61
N ALA A 208 -16.23 20.35 -13.50
CA ALA A 208 -16.80 20.57 -12.17
C ALA A 208 -17.28 22.03 -11.99
N PRO A 209 -18.51 22.26 -11.49
CA PRO A 209 -19.02 23.60 -11.22
C PRO A 209 -18.24 24.27 -10.08
N ARG A 210 -18.30 25.61 -9.97
CA ARG A 210 -17.60 26.35 -8.90
C ARG A 210 -18.05 25.95 -7.50
N THR A 211 -19.29 25.48 -7.35
CA THR A 211 -19.87 24.98 -6.10
C THR A 211 -19.27 23.65 -5.65
N ALA A 212 -18.68 22.89 -6.57
CA ALA A 212 -18.01 21.62 -6.29
C ALA A 212 -16.52 21.79 -5.90
N ARG A 213 -16.04 23.03 -5.78
CA ARG A 213 -14.65 23.29 -5.37
C ARG A 213 -14.40 22.75 -3.96
N PRO A 214 -13.19 22.22 -3.70
CA PRO A 214 -12.82 21.74 -2.37
C PRO A 214 -13.04 22.81 -1.30
N PRO A 215 -13.65 22.47 -0.15
CA PRO A 215 -13.84 23.41 0.93
C PRO A 215 -12.48 23.72 1.58
N ARG A 216 -12.35 24.94 2.10
CA ARG A 216 -11.24 25.28 2.99
C ARG A 216 -11.49 24.73 4.39
N ALA A 217 -10.42 24.58 5.17
CA ALA A 217 -10.54 24.36 6.60
C ALA A 217 -11.30 25.53 7.26
N LEU A 218 -12.20 25.18 8.18
CA LEU A 218 -12.95 26.13 9.00
C LEU A 218 -12.04 26.73 10.06
N LYS A 219 -12.23 28.00 10.36
CA LYS A 219 -11.69 28.61 11.57
C LYS A 219 -12.53 28.17 12.77
N PRO A 220 -11.98 28.20 14.01
CA PRO A 220 -12.73 27.83 15.21
C PRO A 220 -14.10 28.51 15.32
N GLU A 221 -14.20 29.79 14.99
CA GLU A 221 -15.44 30.58 15.02
C GLU A 221 -16.44 30.26 13.91
N GLU A 222 -16.04 29.51 12.89
CA GLU A 222 -16.87 29.11 11.75
C GLU A 222 -17.39 27.69 11.87
N VAL A 223 -16.97 26.96 12.91
CA VAL A 223 -17.40 25.58 13.15
C VAL A 223 -18.88 25.60 13.53
N ALA A 224 -19.73 25.22 12.59
CA ALA A 224 -21.16 25.04 12.77
C ALA A 224 -21.65 24.01 11.76
N ILE A 225 -22.56 23.14 12.17
CA ILE A 225 -23.23 22.21 11.25
C ILE A 225 -24.38 22.93 10.55
N LYS A 226 -24.35 22.91 9.22
CA LYS A 226 -25.45 23.36 8.38
C LYS A 226 -26.31 22.15 7.99
N PRO A 227 -27.63 22.32 7.77
CA PRO A 227 -28.45 21.26 7.22
C PRO A 227 -27.88 20.75 5.89
N GLY A 228 -27.74 19.43 5.75
CA GLY A 228 -27.13 18.81 4.59
C GLY A 228 -25.61 18.78 4.62
N ASP A 229 -24.92 19.19 5.69
CA ASP A 229 -23.47 19.14 5.85
C ASP A 229 -23.05 18.19 7.00
N VAL A 230 -21.80 17.75 6.94
CA VAL A 230 -21.10 17.00 7.99
C VAL A 230 -19.80 17.72 8.32
N LEU A 231 -19.43 17.76 9.59
CA LEU A 231 -18.10 18.21 9.99
C LEU A 231 -17.13 17.03 10.00
N VAL A 232 -16.06 17.11 9.23
CA VAL A 232 -14.97 16.13 9.27
C VAL A 232 -13.71 16.79 9.81
N THR A 233 -13.17 16.23 10.89
CA THR A 233 -11.97 16.71 11.56
C THR A 233 -10.85 15.72 11.39
N VAL A 234 -9.69 16.21 10.93
CA VAL A 234 -8.48 15.43 10.70
C VAL A 234 -7.33 16.11 11.41
N ARG A 235 -6.48 15.33 12.06
CA ARG A 235 -5.23 15.82 12.61
C ARG A 235 -4.05 15.27 11.83
N LEU A 236 -3.08 16.11 11.52
CA LEU A 236 -1.80 15.71 10.96
C LEU A 236 -0.69 16.08 11.93
N THR A 237 0.27 15.17 12.08
CA THR A 237 1.60 15.46 12.63
C THR A 237 2.66 15.09 11.60
N GLY A 238 3.84 15.66 11.72
CA GLY A 238 4.97 15.30 10.86
C GLY A 238 6.19 16.14 11.15
N MET A 239 7.30 15.83 10.48
CA MET A 239 8.53 16.59 10.62
C MET A 239 8.42 17.94 9.89
N ALA A 240 9.16 18.96 10.36
CA ALA A 240 9.06 20.30 9.81
C ALA A 240 9.45 20.38 8.31
N GLU A 241 10.43 19.58 7.89
CA GLU A 241 10.89 19.43 6.51
C GLU A 241 9.85 18.76 5.59
N GLN A 242 8.85 18.10 6.16
CA GLN A 242 7.76 17.46 5.41
C GLN A 242 6.55 18.38 5.22
N GLY A 243 6.69 19.68 5.52
CA GLY A 243 5.64 20.66 5.30
C GLY A 243 5.12 20.62 3.85
N GLY A 244 3.80 20.69 3.68
CA GLY A 244 3.15 20.59 2.36
C GLY A 244 2.74 19.17 1.97
N ARG A 245 3.13 18.13 2.72
CA ARG A 245 2.51 16.81 2.59
C ARG A 245 1.00 16.92 2.85
N THR A 246 0.23 16.35 1.93
CA THR A 246 -1.22 16.52 1.89
C THR A 246 -1.92 15.17 1.80
N LEU A 247 -2.90 14.93 2.67
CA LEU A 247 -3.85 13.83 2.54
C LEU A 247 -5.07 14.32 1.77
N ILE A 248 -5.47 13.56 0.74
CA ILE A 248 -6.60 13.89 -0.11
C ILE A 248 -7.72 12.91 0.15
N PHE A 249 -8.88 13.45 0.51
CA PHE A 249 -10.09 12.67 0.74
C PHE A 249 -11.08 12.94 -0.39
N THR A 250 -11.62 11.88 -0.99
CA THR A 250 -12.66 11.99 -2.02
C THR A 250 -13.94 11.34 -1.56
N ARG A 251 -15.07 11.88 -2.02
CA ARG A 251 -16.39 11.28 -1.84
C ARG A 251 -16.59 10.23 -2.93
N GLN A 252 -17.20 9.10 -2.58
CA GLN A 252 -17.54 8.07 -3.55
C GLN A 252 -18.73 8.50 -4.40
N GLY A 253 -18.62 8.27 -5.72
CA GLY A 253 -19.67 8.53 -6.68
C GLY A 253 -20.70 7.38 -6.74
N PRO A 254 -21.82 7.58 -7.44
CA PRO A 254 -22.84 6.54 -7.63
C PRO A 254 -22.31 5.34 -8.45
N ALA A 255 -21.28 5.58 -9.26
CA ALA A 255 -20.58 4.59 -10.08
C ALA A 255 -19.09 4.97 -10.16
N PRO A 256 -18.19 4.03 -10.52
CA PRO A 256 -16.74 4.28 -10.54
C PRO A 256 -16.30 5.43 -11.46
N ASP A 257 -17.00 5.64 -12.57
CA ASP A 257 -16.67 6.64 -13.60
C ASP A 257 -17.50 7.94 -13.51
N ILE A 258 -18.42 8.02 -12.55
CA ILE A 258 -19.28 9.20 -12.34
C ILE A 258 -18.81 9.95 -11.11
N GLN A 259 -18.42 11.21 -11.30
CA GLN A 259 -17.99 12.03 -10.19
C GLN A 259 -19.18 12.38 -9.28
N PRO A 260 -19.03 12.37 -7.93
CA PRO A 260 -20.13 12.64 -7.02
C PRO A 260 -20.79 14.00 -7.24
N TRP A 261 -20.01 15.00 -7.64
CA TRP A 261 -20.50 16.35 -7.89
C TRP A 261 -21.38 16.43 -9.15
N GLU A 262 -21.35 15.44 -10.05
CA GLU A 262 -22.27 15.39 -11.20
C GLU A 262 -23.73 15.21 -10.74
N ASN A 263 -23.94 14.62 -9.56
CA ASN A 263 -25.27 14.37 -9.03
C ASN A 263 -25.87 15.56 -8.26
N ASP A 264 -25.05 16.26 -7.48
CA ASP A 264 -25.55 17.28 -6.54
C ASP A 264 -24.85 18.65 -6.66
N GLY A 265 -23.82 18.76 -7.50
CA GLY A 265 -23.03 19.98 -7.67
C GLY A 265 -22.20 20.38 -6.45
N ARG A 266 -22.04 19.49 -5.46
CA ARG A 266 -21.37 19.76 -4.19
C ARG A 266 -19.94 19.21 -4.16
N PRO A 267 -19.09 19.66 -3.21
CA PRO A 267 -17.71 19.23 -3.17
C PRO A 267 -17.56 17.71 -3.04
N ALA A 268 -16.70 17.13 -3.88
CA ALA A 268 -16.36 15.71 -3.86
C ALA A 268 -14.94 15.44 -3.33
N LEU A 269 -14.24 16.48 -2.89
CA LEU A 269 -12.86 16.41 -2.42
C LEU A 269 -12.64 17.41 -1.29
N PHE A 270 -11.89 17.01 -0.26
CA PHE A 270 -11.22 17.93 0.66
C PHE A 270 -9.78 17.46 0.89
N ALA A 271 -8.90 18.39 1.27
CA ALA A 271 -7.48 18.12 1.42
C ALA A 271 -6.97 18.68 2.75
N VAL A 272 -6.19 17.86 3.44
CA VAL A 272 -5.60 18.20 4.75
C VAL A 272 -4.10 18.26 4.54
N ALA A 273 -3.49 19.42 4.77
CA ALA A 273 -2.08 19.64 4.49
C ALA A 273 -1.30 19.95 5.76
N LEU A 274 -0.12 19.34 5.91
CA LEU A 274 0.84 19.77 6.92
C LEU A 274 1.26 21.22 6.61
N PRO A 275 1.23 22.12 7.60
CA PRO A 275 1.57 23.52 7.37
C PRO A 275 2.97 23.64 6.77
N THR A 276 3.15 24.52 5.78
CA THR A 276 4.47 24.83 5.17
C THR A 276 5.21 25.95 5.92
N ARG A 277 4.49 26.77 6.69
CA ARG A 277 5.01 27.90 7.47
C ARG A 277 4.50 27.82 8.93
N GLY A 278 5.15 28.55 9.83
CA GLY A 278 4.66 28.73 11.20
C GLY A 278 5.22 27.78 12.27
N ALA A 279 6.25 26.99 11.96
CA ALA A 279 7.04 26.33 13.00
C ALA A 279 7.92 27.37 13.71
N ALA A 280 7.96 27.38 15.04
CA ALA A 280 8.89 28.24 15.76
C ALA A 280 10.32 27.81 15.44
N ARG A 281 11.27 28.75 15.46
CA ARG A 281 12.69 28.45 15.20
C ARG A 281 13.17 27.44 16.25
N GLY A 282 13.40 26.19 15.83
CA GLY A 282 13.79 25.08 16.72
C GLY A 282 12.78 23.93 16.79
N ASP A 283 11.54 24.14 16.34
CA ASP A 283 10.53 23.08 16.28
C ASP A 283 10.90 22.05 15.20
N ARG A 284 11.09 20.80 15.62
CA ARG A 284 11.38 19.67 14.72
C ARG A 284 10.12 19.04 14.13
N THR A 285 8.97 19.28 14.76
CA THR A 285 7.68 18.68 14.40
C THR A 285 6.62 19.75 14.14
N ARG A 286 5.66 19.43 13.27
CA ARG A 286 4.47 20.23 12.99
C ARG A 286 3.24 19.43 13.33
N ALA A 287 2.22 20.10 13.83
CA ALA A 287 0.91 19.53 14.07
C ALA A 287 -0.17 20.49 13.60
N VAL A 288 -1.24 19.97 13.02
CA VAL A 288 -2.42 20.74 12.69
C VAL A 288 -3.67 19.89 12.88
N THR A 289 -4.71 20.48 13.44
CA THR A 289 -6.06 19.91 13.44
C THR A 289 -6.92 20.79 12.55
N GLN A 290 -7.53 20.21 11.52
CA GLN A 290 -8.35 20.92 10.56
C GLN A 290 -9.75 20.30 10.52
N THR A 291 -10.77 21.16 10.55
CA THR A 291 -12.17 20.77 10.43
C THR A 291 -12.74 21.32 9.13
N PHE A 292 -13.50 20.50 8.42
CA PHE A 292 -14.12 20.85 7.14
C PHE A 292 -15.63 20.63 7.22
N SER A 293 -16.41 21.52 6.58
CA SER A 293 -17.82 21.26 6.28
C SER A 293 -17.89 20.59 4.92
N VAL A 294 -18.38 19.34 4.87
CA VAL A 294 -18.44 18.53 3.65
C VAL A 294 -19.83 17.93 3.46
N PRO A 295 -20.22 17.58 2.23
CA PRO A 295 -21.44 16.83 2.00
C PRO A 295 -21.44 15.44 2.67
N PRO A 296 -22.61 14.93 3.10
CA PRO A 296 -22.79 13.54 3.49
C PRO A 296 -22.40 12.57 2.38
N GLY A 297 -22.04 11.36 2.79
CA GLY A 297 -21.69 10.25 1.91
C GLY A 297 -20.48 9.47 2.40
N ARG A 298 -20.06 8.52 1.57
CA ARG A 298 -18.87 7.70 1.79
C ARG A 298 -17.62 8.46 1.37
N TRP A 299 -16.75 8.77 2.32
CA TRP A 299 -15.48 9.47 2.09
C TRP A 299 -14.31 8.50 2.24
N ARG A 300 -13.32 8.60 1.37
CA ARG A 300 -12.13 7.73 1.37
C ARG A 300 -10.85 8.52 1.42
N LEU A 301 -9.83 7.98 2.08
CA LEU A 301 -8.46 8.48 1.93
C LEU A 301 -7.97 8.02 0.55
N SER A 302 -8.03 8.93 -0.42
CA SER A 302 -7.81 8.63 -1.83
C SER A 302 -6.35 8.72 -2.24
N ALA A 303 -5.59 9.63 -1.64
CA ALA A 303 -4.20 9.84 -2.00
C ALA A 303 -3.40 10.53 -0.91
N VAL A 304 -2.09 10.37 -1.02
CA VAL A 304 -1.08 11.19 -0.34
C VAL A 304 -0.27 11.93 -1.40
N ASN A 305 -0.02 13.22 -1.15
CA ASN A 305 0.68 14.11 -2.07
C ASN A 305 1.83 14.83 -1.37
N MET A 306 2.90 15.09 -2.12
CA MET A 306 3.91 16.10 -1.78
C MET A 306 4.40 16.79 -3.06
N GLY A 307 4.07 18.06 -3.22
CA GLY A 307 4.41 18.81 -4.44
C GLY A 307 3.69 18.20 -5.64
N PRO A 308 4.39 17.85 -6.73
CA PRO A 308 3.73 17.30 -7.92
C PRO A 308 3.57 15.76 -7.86
N TYR A 309 4.14 15.08 -6.87
CA TYR A 309 4.10 13.63 -6.74
C TYR A 309 2.88 13.21 -5.93
N ILE A 310 2.04 12.34 -6.51
CA ILE A 310 0.80 11.84 -5.92
C ILE A 310 0.82 10.32 -5.97
N THR A 311 0.59 9.70 -4.82
CA THR A 311 0.29 8.27 -4.73
C THR A 311 -1.16 8.08 -4.39
N HIS A 312 -1.88 7.41 -5.27
CA HIS A 312 -3.32 7.25 -5.26
C HIS A 312 -3.67 5.82 -4.86
N PHE A 313 -4.55 5.67 -3.88
CA PHE A 313 -4.95 4.39 -3.29
C PHE A 313 -6.12 3.75 -4.06
N CYS A 314 -6.13 3.87 -5.39
CA CYS A 314 -7.25 3.42 -6.23
C CYS A 314 -7.49 1.91 -6.25
N LEU A 315 -6.47 1.10 -5.96
CA LEU A 315 -6.61 -0.36 -6.00
C LEU A 315 -7.31 -0.94 -4.77
N GLY A 316 -7.53 -0.12 -3.76
CA GLY A 316 -8.21 -0.46 -2.53
C GLY A 316 -7.96 0.65 -1.51
N ALA A 317 -8.91 1.58 -1.37
CA ALA A 317 -8.84 2.65 -0.39
C ALA A 317 -9.62 2.26 0.87
N SER A 318 -9.21 2.85 1.98
CA SER A 318 -10.02 2.89 3.20
C SER A 318 -10.89 4.12 3.22
N GLY A 319 -12.12 3.97 3.71
CA GLY A 319 -13.09 5.05 3.82
C GLY A 319 -14.04 4.89 5.00
N PHE A 320 -14.85 5.91 5.22
CA PHE A 320 -15.81 6.01 6.31
C PHE A 320 -17.12 6.65 5.83
N GLU A 321 -18.22 6.33 6.50
CA GLU A 321 -19.54 6.93 6.24
C GLU A 321 -19.73 8.21 7.05
N ALA A 322 -20.06 9.30 6.35
CA ALA A 322 -20.42 10.59 6.92
C ALA A 322 -21.91 10.85 6.74
N ARG A 323 -22.67 10.91 7.84
CA ARG A 323 -24.12 11.16 7.80
C ARG A 323 -24.43 12.61 8.08
N ASP A 324 -25.53 13.08 7.50
CA ASP A 324 -26.03 14.45 7.69
C ASP A 324 -26.14 14.81 9.17
N GLY A 325 -25.65 15.99 9.53
CA GLY A 325 -25.70 16.49 10.89
C GLY A 325 -24.64 15.94 11.85
N GLU A 326 -23.69 15.12 11.39
CA GLU A 326 -22.64 14.56 12.24
C GLU A 326 -21.38 15.43 12.34
N ALA A 327 -20.64 15.26 13.45
CA ALA A 327 -19.24 15.65 13.56
C ALA A 327 -18.37 14.40 13.71
N LEU A 328 -17.47 14.19 12.75
CA LEU A 328 -16.58 13.04 12.68
C LEU A 328 -15.14 13.45 12.94
N TYR A 329 -14.44 12.60 13.69
CA TYR A 329 -13.00 12.60 13.78
C TYR A 329 -12.47 11.46 12.91
N ALA A 330 -11.85 11.79 11.77
CA ALA A 330 -11.30 10.79 10.86
C ALA A 330 -9.98 10.18 11.37
N GLY A 331 -9.36 10.79 12.38
CA GLY A 331 -8.15 10.30 13.03
C GLY A 331 -6.99 11.31 13.03
N ALA A 332 -5.92 10.94 13.73
CA ALA A 332 -4.63 11.61 13.71
C ALA A 332 -3.63 10.80 12.87
N PHE A 333 -3.16 11.38 11.77
CA PHE A 333 -2.14 10.79 10.92
C PHE A 333 -0.78 11.35 11.27
N ASP A 334 0.20 10.47 11.51
CA ASP A 334 1.58 10.88 11.66
C ASP A 334 2.38 10.65 10.38
N LEU A 335 2.70 11.74 9.69
CA LEU A 335 3.45 11.71 8.45
C LEU A 335 4.97 11.77 8.68
N SER A 336 5.42 11.77 9.94
CA SER A 336 6.84 11.87 10.35
C SER A 336 7.70 10.70 9.85
N GLY A 337 7.15 9.50 9.73
CA GLY A 337 7.86 8.31 9.28
C GLY A 337 7.65 7.05 10.13
N GLU A 338 6.65 7.00 11.01
CA GLU A 338 6.41 5.82 11.85
C GLU A 338 5.23 4.97 11.38
N GLN A 339 4.17 5.53 10.77
CA GLN A 339 3.09 4.78 10.10
C GLN A 339 2.07 5.73 9.47
N MET A 340 1.51 5.39 8.30
CA MET A 340 0.32 6.09 7.77
C MET A 340 -1.00 5.64 8.42
N ARG A 341 -0.97 4.63 9.31
CA ARG A 341 -2.15 4.24 10.08
C ARG A 341 -2.51 5.36 11.06
N PRO A 342 -3.70 5.97 10.95
CA PRO A 342 -4.08 7.02 11.86
C PRO A 342 -4.47 6.44 13.23
N ASP A 343 -4.23 7.22 14.26
CA ASP A 343 -4.85 7.03 15.57
C ASP A 343 -6.32 7.50 15.50
N MET A 344 -7.25 6.56 15.63
CA MET A 344 -8.69 6.82 15.60
C MET A 344 -9.26 7.23 16.97
N THR A 345 -8.42 7.24 18.00
CA THR A 345 -8.84 7.57 19.36
C THR A 345 -9.31 9.02 19.42
N LEU A 346 -10.58 9.22 19.78
CA LEU A 346 -11.11 10.55 20.06
C LEU A 346 -10.29 11.19 21.17
N ARG A 347 -9.73 12.36 20.87
CA ARG A 347 -8.89 13.07 21.82
C ARG A 347 -9.72 13.92 22.78
N ASP A 348 -9.23 14.05 24.01
CA ASP A 348 -9.87 14.85 25.05
C ASP A 348 -10.07 16.32 24.65
N ASP A 349 -9.19 16.89 23.82
CA ASP A 349 -9.32 18.26 23.34
C ASP A 349 -10.50 18.47 22.37
N LEU A 350 -10.89 17.44 21.62
CA LEU A 350 -12.13 17.42 20.83
C LEU A 350 -13.34 17.12 21.74
N LEU A 351 -13.09 16.34 22.79
CA LEU A 351 -13.94 16.01 23.95
C LEU A 351 -14.50 17.22 24.72
N ALA A 352 -13.65 18.23 24.85
CA ALA A 352 -13.84 19.30 25.82
C ALA A 352 -15.09 20.15 25.53
N PRO A 353 -15.81 20.64 26.55
CA PRO A 353 -16.94 21.56 26.37
C PRO A 353 -16.57 22.86 25.64
N THR A 354 -15.28 23.22 25.65
CA THR A 354 -14.72 24.39 24.96
C THR A 354 -14.25 24.10 23.54
N SER A 355 -14.37 22.86 23.06
CA SER A 355 -13.99 22.54 21.69
C SER A 355 -14.93 23.27 20.70
N PRO A 356 -14.45 23.69 19.51
CA PRO A 356 -15.29 24.41 18.56
C PRO A 356 -16.60 23.69 18.21
N ALA A 357 -16.57 22.36 18.10
CA ALA A 357 -17.79 21.58 17.85
C ALA A 357 -18.72 21.55 19.08
N ALA A 358 -18.19 21.38 20.29
CA ALA A 358 -19.00 21.39 21.50
C ALA A 358 -19.69 22.75 21.72
N VAL A 359 -18.98 23.86 21.45
CA VAL A 359 -19.56 25.21 21.47
C VAL A 359 -20.65 25.38 20.41
N ALA A 360 -20.51 24.71 19.27
CA ALA A 360 -21.53 24.63 18.22
C ALA A 360 -22.68 23.65 18.52
N GLY A 361 -22.69 23.02 19.71
CA GLY A 361 -23.74 22.09 20.14
C GLY A 361 -23.62 20.68 19.55
N VAL A 362 -22.45 20.31 19.02
CA VAL A 362 -22.23 19.00 18.37
C VAL A 362 -21.07 18.27 19.05
N ARG A 363 -21.21 16.96 19.23
CA ARG A 363 -20.14 16.10 19.76
C ARG A 363 -19.50 15.30 18.64
N HIS A 364 -18.16 15.29 18.61
CA HIS A 364 -17.42 14.40 17.71
C HIS A 364 -17.62 12.94 18.07
N ARG A 365 -17.78 12.09 17.05
CA ARG A 365 -17.55 10.65 17.14
C ARG A 365 -16.34 10.26 16.29
N ALA A 366 -15.68 9.15 16.62
CA ALA A 366 -14.65 8.58 15.77
C ALA A 366 -15.31 8.06 14.48
N ALA A 367 -14.60 8.17 13.36
CA ALA A 367 -15.02 7.56 12.10
C ALA A 367 -14.81 6.03 12.15
N ASP A 368 -15.77 5.29 11.62
CA ASP A 368 -15.67 3.85 11.43
C ASP A 368 -15.12 3.57 10.04
N TRP A 369 -13.90 3.03 9.97
CA TRP A 369 -13.20 2.82 8.72
C TRP A 369 -13.44 1.42 8.16
N THR A 370 -13.74 1.34 6.87
CA THR A 370 -13.82 0.10 6.10
C THR A 370 -12.88 0.14 4.90
N TYR A 371 -12.46 -1.02 4.44
CA TYR A 371 -11.50 -1.19 3.34
C TYR A 371 -12.15 -1.87 2.14
N GLY A 372 -11.66 -1.56 0.94
CA GLY A 372 -11.99 -2.28 -0.29
C GLY A 372 -12.51 -1.40 -1.42
N ASP A 373 -12.56 -0.08 -1.23
CA ASP A 373 -13.09 0.83 -2.25
C ASP A 373 -12.11 0.93 -3.42
N ARG A 374 -12.54 0.52 -4.62
CA ARG A 374 -11.78 0.73 -5.87
C ARG A 374 -12.34 1.93 -6.64
N GLN A 375 -11.46 2.59 -7.38
CA GLN A 375 -11.78 3.76 -8.20
C GLN A 375 -10.82 3.85 -9.38
N PRO A 376 -11.15 4.62 -10.43
CA PRO A 376 -10.18 4.97 -11.46
C PRO A 376 -8.89 5.52 -10.85
N CYS A 377 -7.75 5.08 -11.38
CA CYS A 377 -6.44 5.52 -10.93
C CYS A 377 -6.04 6.85 -11.60
N GLU A 378 -5.49 7.76 -10.80
CA GLU A 378 -4.97 9.05 -11.26
C GLU A 378 -3.70 9.41 -10.47
N GLY A 379 -2.89 10.34 -10.98
CA GLY A 379 -1.67 10.79 -10.31
C GLY A 379 -0.41 10.10 -10.83
N ALA A 380 0.62 9.95 -9.97
CA ALA A 380 1.92 9.40 -10.37
C ALA A 380 2.04 7.91 -10.05
N TYR A 381 1.61 7.49 -8.85
CA TYR A 381 1.69 6.10 -8.42
C TYR A 381 0.35 5.56 -7.93
N LEU A 382 0.12 4.27 -8.17
CA LEU A 382 -1.07 3.57 -7.72
C LEU A 382 -0.71 2.54 -6.66
N TYR A 383 -1.57 2.37 -5.66
CA TYR A 383 -1.42 1.34 -4.62
C TYR A 383 -2.77 1.06 -3.92
N ALA A 384 -2.76 0.21 -2.89
CA ALA A 384 -3.87 0.01 -1.96
C ALA A 384 -3.47 0.40 -0.53
N LEU A 385 -4.42 0.89 0.27
CA LEU A 385 -4.20 1.30 1.65
C LEU A 385 -5.32 0.79 2.55
N ASP A 386 -4.98 -0.19 3.39
CA ASP A 386 -5.86 -0.70 4.44
C ASP A 386 -5.54 -0.05 5.79
N LEU A 387 -6.42 0.82 6.25
CA LEU A 387 -6.31 1.52 7.53
C LEU A 387 -6.97 0.77 8.67
N ARG A 388 -7.61 -0.38 8.41
CA ARG A 388 -8.20 -1.18 9.49
C ARG A 388 -7.11 -1.57 10.49
N PRO A 389 -7.47 -1.71 11.78
CA PRO A 389 -6.57 -2.29 12.76
C PRO A 389 -6.05 -3.63 12.21
N ALA A 390 -4.77 -3.91 12.43
CA ALA A 390 -4.29 -5.26 12.16
C ALA A 390 -5.17 -6.21 12.99
N VAL A 391 -5.86 -7.13 12.33
CA VAL A 391 -6.41 -8.27 13.04
C VAL A 391 -5.22 -8.92 13.71
N GLN A 392 -5.28 -9.20 15.02
CA GLN A 392 -4.32 -10.08 15.66
C GLN A 392 -4.54 -11.50 15.12
N ASP A 393 -4.25 -11.70 13.84
CA ASP A 393 -4.26 -13.00 13.21
C ASP A 393 -3.05 -13.75 13.77
N THR A 394 -3.35 -14.76 14.59
CA THR A 394 -2.38 -15.82 14.86
C THR A 394 -2.11 -16.46 13.50
N PRO A 395 -0.89 -16.35 12.92
CA PRO A 395 -0.67 -16.84 11.57
C PRO A 395 -0.92 -18.36 11.55
N PRO A 396 -1.50 -18.92 10.47
CA PRO A 396 -1.48 -20.36 10.28
C PRO A 396 -0.01 -20.77 10.21
N PHE A 397 0.41 -21.59 11.18
CA PHE A 397 1.71 -22.20 11.20
C PHE A 397 1.87 -23.01 9.90
N ILE A 398 2.71 -22.53 8.99
CA ILE A 398 3.23 -23.38 7.93
C ILE A 398 4.20 -24.32 8.62
N VAL A 399 3.81 -25.58 8.80
CA VAL A 399 4.74 -26.64 9.17
C VAL A 399 5.69 -26.81 7.99
N ILE A 400 6.86 -26.18 8.07
CA ILE A 400 8.00 -26.57 7.24
C ILE A 400 8.46 -27.90 7.83
N THR A 401 8.03 -29.01 7.25
CA THR A 401 8.64 -30.31 7.54
C THR A 401 10.08 -30.23 7.03
N PRO A 402 11.11 -30.25 7.89
CA PRO A 402 12.47 -30.35 7.39
C PRO A 402 12.58 -31.68 6.64
N VAL A 403 13.07 -31.62 5.40
CA VAL A 403 13.55 -32.80 4.70
C VAL A 403 14.55 -33.47 5.64
N ALA A 404 14.23 -34.67 6.11
CA ALA A 404 15.09 -35.42 6.98
C ALA A 404 16.49 -35.46 6.36
N ALA A 405 17.46 -34.88 7.08
CA ALA A 405 18.86 -35.06 6.75
C ALA A 405 19.09 -36.56 6.61
N ALA A 406 19.60 -36.98 5.44
CA ALA A 406 20.02 -38.35 5.21
C ALA A 406 20.88 -38.79 6.40
N GLN A 407 20.44 -39.84 7.09
CA GLN A 407 21.20 -40.44 8.18
C GLN A 407 22.59 -40.78 7.63
N PRO A 408 23.68 -40.49 8.36
CA PRO A 408 25.00 -40.97 7.96
C PRO A 408 24.94 -42.50 7.93
N ALA A 409 25.29 -43.08 6.78
CA ALA A 409 25.35 -44.52 6.60
C ALA A 409 26.25 -45.12 7.69
N THR A 410 25.67 -45.99 8.52
CA THR A 410 26.42 -46.88 9.40
C THR A 410 27.29 -47.77 8.53
N VAL A 411 28.60 -47.53 8.55
CA VAL A 411 29.60 -48.44 8.00
C VAL A 411 29.57 -49.71 8.84
N GLU A 412 28.98 -50.76 8.30
CA GLU A 412 29.07 -52.11 8.84
C GLU A 412 30.52 -52.58 8.74
N THR A 413 31.22 -52.58 9.87
CA THR A 413 32.55 -53.17 9.98
C THR A 413 32.46 -54.67 9.76
N ALA A 414 33.06 -55.14 8.66
CA ALA A 414 33.20 -56.55 8.34
C ALA A 414 33.89 -57.34 9.49
N PRO A 415 33.46 -58.58 9.78
CA PRO A 415 34.10 -59.40 10.79
C PRO A 415 35.51 -59.83 10.34
N THR A 416 36.47 -59.59 11.23
CA THR A 416 37.87 -60.00 11.16
C THR A 416 37.99 -61.53 11.21
N THR A 417 38.57 -62.10 10.15
CA THR A 417 39.01 -63.49 10.10
C THR A 417 40.23 -63.70 10.99
N PRO A 418 40.25 -64.64 11.94
CA PRO A 418 41.48 -65.00 12.62
C PRO A 418 42.29 -65.99 11.77
N SER A 419 43.47 -65.56 11.32
CA SER A 419 44.54 -66.48 10.91
C SER A 419 45.29 -66.96 12.15
N SER A 420 45.38 -68.27 12.34
CA SER A 420 46.46 -68.89 13.11
C SER A 420 46.85 -70.24 12.50
N THR A 421 47.96 -70.21 11.77
CA THR A 421 49.16 -71.07 11.89
C THR A 421 49.02 -72.57 12.17
N LEU A 422 49.42 -73.35 11.17
CA LEU A 422 50.41 -74.45 11.20
C LEU A 422 50.52 -75.32 12.48
N GLN A 423 50.06 -76.57 12.38
CA GLN A 423 50.91 -77.76 12.42
C GLN A 423 50.24 -78.95 11.73
#